data_AF-A0A2S7QJU2-F1
#
_entry.id   AF-A0A2S7QJU2-F1
#
_cell.length_a   1.000
_cell.length_b   1.000
_cell.length_c   1.000
_cell.angle_alpha   90.00
_cell.angle_beta   90.00
_cell.angle_gamma   90.00
#
_symmetry.space_group_name_H-M   'P 1'
#
loop_
_entity.id
_entity.type
_entity.pdbx_description
1 polymer ?
#
loop_
_entity_poly.entity_id
_entity_poly.type
_entity_poly.pdbx_seq_one_letter_code
_entity_poly.pdbx_strand_id
1 'polypeptide(L)'
;MGSITVVQECSSYMNDPYGFDDVYDSRLPEVHRGFTLGDMSPTSSCSLIDTDDETSELPEVHGDITLGDMSPISSYSIIDTADGVSRLIDDISLHIPDKVSRIVDSSELTLFLDVKGVNLGRGGTVSILQIRVHPTSETFLVDIYRLGWQAFTTPGKLYPSETMKSILSSSLVPKVFFDVRNGPSALFSQFKISVENVLDIQLMEFYTRDFKVNNSTQLMGFWECLTHDPGITPATRATCRKIRDKGRTLFAPNHGGRPEIFNLRPLNNDLKDCIIQDLILMSVLYDCYIERLTISTRLIVEAEVKSKLMDLQSQNYPKGNRSPRKYGY
;
A
#
# COMPACT_ATOMS: atom_id res chain seq x y z
N MET A 1 29.35 -44.19 27.49
CA MET A 1 29.24 -42.71 27.52
C MET A 1 29.09 -42.25 26.08
N GLY A 2 27.85 -42.10 25.61
CA GLY A 2 27.53 -41.71 24.25
C GLY A 2 27.09 -40.25 24.22
N SER A 3 27.66 -39.46 23.31
CA SER A 3 27.24 -38.09 23.03
C SER A 3 26.13 -38.13 21.98
N ILE A 4 24.97 -37.56 22.31
CA ILE A 4 23.85 -37.37 21.37
C ILE A 4 23.97 -35.95 20.83
N THR A 5 24.24 -35.84 19.53
CA THR A 5 24.14 -34.60 18.77
C THR A 5 22.67 -34.41 18.38
N VAL A 6 22.01 -33.40 18.93
CA VAL A 6 20.68 -32.98 18.46
C VAL A 6 20.89 -32.04 17.28
N VAL A 7 20.61 -32.54 16.08
CA VAL A 7 20.45 -31.72 14.88
C VAL A 7 19.08 -31.06 14.98
N GLN A 8 19.05 -29.75 15.24
CA GLN A 8 17.82 -28.99 15.19
C GLN A 8 17.54 -28.62 13.72
N GLU A 9 16.60 -29.32 13.11
CA GLU A 9 16.08 -28.96 11.79
C GLU A 9 15.44 -27.56 11.88
N CYS A 10 15.99 -26.60 11.14
CA CYS A 10 15.34 -25.32 10.88
C CYS A 10 14.11 -25.55 9.99
N SER A 11 12.93 -25.58 10.59
CA SER A 11 11.66 -25.41 9.88
C SER A 11 11.62 -24.01 9.27
N SER A 12 11.82 -23.92 7.96
CA SER A 12 11.63 -22.70 7.18
C SER A 12 10.13 -22.36 7.13
N TYR A 13 9.69 -21.45 8.00
CA TYR A 13 8.34 -20.90 7.92
C TYR A 13 8.21 -20.07 6.63
N MET A 14 7.40 -20.56 5.70
CA MET A 14 7.01 -19.81 4.51
C MET A 14 6.10 -18.66 4.92
N ASN A 15 6.64 -17.44 4.96
CA ASN A 15 5.85 -16.22 5.06
C ASN A 15 5.18 -15.91 3.72
N ASP A 16 3.88 -15.65 3.72
CA ASP A 16 3.08 -15.32 2.54
C ASP A 16 3.64 -14.08 1.79
N PRO A 17 4.15 -14.26 0.55
CA PRO A 17 4.74 -13.18 -0.24
C PRO A 17 3.71 -12.20 -0.80
N TYR A 18 2.41 -12.50 -0.67
CA TYR A 18 1.31 -11.65 -1.12
C TYR A 18 0.90 -10.61 -0.07
N GLY A 19 1.51 -10.63 1.12
CA GLY A 19 1.30 -9.61 2.15
C GLY A 19 0.17 -9.90 3.13
N PHE A 20 -0.32 -11.14 3.19
CA PHE A 20 -1.56 -11.46 3.90
C PHE A 20 -1.42 -12.30 5.18
N ASP A 21 -0.20 -12.58 5.67
CA ASP A 21 -0.04 -13.33 6.93
C ASP A 21 -0.08 -12.45 8.20
N ASP A 22 -1.04 -12.81 9.05
CA ASP A 22 -1.24 -12.45 10.46
C ASP A 22 -0.67 -13.58 11.36
N VAL A 23 0.67 -13.76 11.42
CA VAL A 23 1.26 -14.74 12.34
C VAL A 23 2.27 -14.07 13.28
N TYR A 24 1.92 -14.05 14.56
CA TYR A 24 2.72 -13.53 15.68
C TYR A 24 3.55 -14.65 16.32
N ASP A 25 4.84 -14.39 16.62
CA ASP A 25 5.63 -15.15 17.61
C ASP A 25 6.07 -14.19 18.72
N SER A 26 5.60 -14.47 19.94
CA SER A 26 5.75 -13.68 21.15
C SER A 26 6.95 -14.14 21.98
N ARG A 27 8.19 -13.98 21.51
CA ARG A 27 9.38 -14.19 22.35
C ARG A 27 10.46 -13.12 22.15
N LEU A 28 10.64 -12.29 23.19
CA LEU A 28 11.70 -11.28 23.32
C LEU A 28 12.96 -11.91 23.94
N PRO A 29 14.17 -11.48 23.54
CA PRO A 29 15.32 -11.43 24.44
C PRO A 29 15.34 -10.08 25.17
N GLU A 30 15.60 -10.13 26.48
CA GLU A 30 15.73 -8.98 27.38
C GLU A 30 16.81 -7.99 26.89
N VAL A 31 16.52 -6.68 26.94
CA VAL A 31 17.52 -5.62 26.80
C VAL A 31 17.70 -4.93 28.14
N HIS A 32 18.92 -5.01 28.68
CA HIS A 32 19.34 -4.32 29.89
C HIS A 32 19.15 -2.80 29.75
N ARG A 33 18.32 -2.22 30.63
CA ARG A 33 18.27 -0.78 30.87
C ARG A 33 19.51 -0.34 31.64
N GLY A 34 20.17 0.70 31.13
CA GLY A 34 21.15 1.44 31.92
C GLY A 34 21.38 2.81 31.33
N PHE A 35 20.54 3.79 31.70
CA PHE A 35 20.95 5.19 31.81
C PHE A 35 20.01 5.91 32.81
N THR A 36 20.63 6.48 33.84
CA THR A 36 20.02 7.23 34.94
C THR A 36 19.66 8.65 34.50
N LEU A 37 18.46 9.11 34.84
CA LEU A 37 18.08 10.53 34.79
C LEU A 37 18.92 11.32 35.80
N GLY A 38 19.59 12.36 35.32
CA GLY A 38 20.11 13.45 36.13
C GLY A 38 19.11 14.61 36.15
N ASP A 39 18.84 15.10 37.33
CA ASP A 39 17.90 16.16 37.69
C ASP A 39 18.04 17.45 36.89
N MET A 40 16.91 18.09 36.57
CA MET A 40 16.78 19.55 36.56
C MET A 40 15.30 19.98 36.50
N SER A 41 14.86 20.71 37.53
CA SER A 41 13.69 21.59 37.54
C SER A 41 13.93 22.66 38.63
N PRO A 42 13.13 23.74 38.75
CA PRO A 42 12.45 24.56 37.73
C PRO A 42 12.61 26.07 38.03
N THR A 43 12.49 26.96 37.03
CA THR A 43 12.00 28.34 37.26
C THR A 43 11.44 28.95 35.98
N SER A 44 10.15 29.31 35.98
CA SER A 44 9.67 30.64 35.56
C SER A 44 8.14 30.58 35.34
N SER A 45 7.45 31.18 36.29
CA SER A 45 6.04 31.60 36.27
C SER A 45 5.67 32.44 35.05
N CYS A 46 4.47 32.25 34.51
CA CYS A 46 3.60 33.37 34.16
C CYS A 46 2.11 32.96 34.11
N SER A 47 1.33 33.81 34.78
CA SER A 47 -0.10 33.90 35.09
C SER A 47 -1.16 33.28 34.16
N LEU A 48 -2.15 32.72 34.86
CA LEU A 48 -3.55 32.48 34.53
C LEU A 48 -4.24 33.68 33.87
N ILE A 49 -5.01 33.42 32.81
CA ILE A 49 -6.23 34.16 32.48
C ILE A 49 -7.28 33.11 32.13
N ASP A 50 -8.27 32.98 33.02
CA ASP A 50 -9.55 32.34 32.76
C ASP A 50 -10.36 33.24 31.82
N THR A 51 -10.90 32.68 30.74
CA THR A 51 -12.14 33.16 30.13
C THR A 51 -12.96 31.98 29.68
N ASP A 52 -14.23 32.05 30.04
CA ASP A 52 -15.25 31.03 30.02
C ASP A 52 -15.63 30.49 28.63
N ASP A 53 -15.98 29.21 28.62
CA ASP A 53 -17.22 28.64 28.08
C ASP A 53 -17.74 29.16 26.73
N GLU A 54 -17.36 28.48 25.64
CA GLU A 54 -18.28 28.21 24.54
C GLU A 54 -18.07 26.77 24.06
N THR A 55 -19.05 25.93 24.34
CA THR A 55 -19.25 24.61 23.73
C THR A 55 -19.45 24.77 22.22
N SER A 56 -18.39 24.68 21.43
CA SER A 56 -18.51 24.43 19.99
C SER A 56 -18.41 22.93 19.75
N GLU A 57 -19.54 22.29 19.51
CA GLU A 57 -19.61 20.96 18.93
C GLU A 57 -18.88 20.99 17.57
N LEU A 58 -17.72 20.35 17.50
CA LEU A 58 -17.08 20.05 16.22
C LEU A 58 -17.96 19.04 15.48
N PRO A 59 -18.33 19.27 14.21
CA PRO A 59 -19.15 18.33 13.48
C PRO A 59 -18.34 17.06 13.20
N GLU A 60 -18.77 15.93 13.76
CA GLU A 60 -18.34 14.60 13.31
C GLU A 60 -18.80 14.40 11.86
N VAL A 61 -17.96 14.78 10.91
CA VAL A 61 -18.08 14.34 9.52
C VAL A 61 -17.06 13.24 9.29
N HIS A 62 -17.23 12.11 9.96
CA HIS A 62 -16.66 10.85 9.48
C HIS A 62 -17.72 10.22 8.57
N GLY A 63 -17.53 10.40 7.27
CA GLY A 63 -18.34 9.71 6.27
C GLY A 63 -18.03 8.21 6.32
N ASP A 64 -18.69 7.49 7.22
CA ASP A 64 -18.63 6.04 7.28
C ASP A 64 -19.12 5.45 5.95
N ILE A 65 -18.26 4.70 5.26
CA ILE A 65 -18.64 4.00 4.03
C ILE A 65 -19.67 2.93 4.39
N THR A 66 -20.90 3.13 3.91
CA THR A 66 -22.05 2.28 4.22
C THR A 66 -22.10 1.07 3.30
N LEU A 67 -22.93 0.07 3.65
CA LEU A 67 -23.13 -1.13 2.83
C LEU A 67 -23.60 -0.82 1.40
N GLY A 68 -24.21 0.36 1.19
CA GLY A 68 -24.66 0.85 -0.13
C GLY A 68 -23.52 1.33 -1.03
N ASP A 69 -22.41 1.77 -0.44
CA ASP A 69 -21.22 2.24 -1.18
C ASP A 69 -20.34 1.08 -1.67
N MET A 70 -20.64 -0.15 -1.25
CA MET A 70 -19.88 -1.36 -1.53
C MET A 70 -20.70 -2.43 -2.31
N SER A 71 -21.72 -2.03 -3.09
CA SER A 71 -22.52 -2.94 -3.94
C SER A 71 -22.93 -2.33 -5.30
N PRO A 72 -22.73 -3.01 -6.45
CA PRO A 72 -21.67 -3.95 -6.73
C PRO A 72 -20.35 -3.19 -6.80
N ILE A 73 -19.23 -3.89 -6.63
CA ILE A 73 -17.86 -3.40 -6.84
C ILE A 73 -17.83 -2.26 -7.86
N SER A 74 -17.31 -1.09 -7.45
CA SER A 74 -17.18 0.11 -8.28
C SER A 74 -16.84 -0.25 -9.73
N SER A 75 -17.48 0.41 -10.70
CA SER A 75 -17.25 0.14 -12.13
C SER A 75 -15.75 0.03 -12.42
N TYR A 76 -15.32 -1.14 -12.86
CA TYR A 76 -13.94 -1.41 -13.23
C TYR A 76 -13.84 -1.75 -14.71
N SER A 77 -12.68 -1.44 -15.29
CA SER A 77 -12.35 -1.76 -16.68
C SER A 77 -11.15 -2.70 -16.73
N ILE A 78 -11.26 -3.77 -17.52
CA ILE A 78 -10.11 -4.62 -17.84
C ILE A 78 -9.43 -4.05 -19.08
N ILE A 79 -8.13 -3.79 -18.98
CA ILE A 79 -7.32 -3.23 -20.07
C ILE A 79 -6.38 -4.32 -20.57
N ASP A 80 -6.73 -4.93 -21.71
CA ASP A 80 -6.03 -6.09 -22.29
C ASP A 80 -5.64 -5.90 -23.77
N THR A 81 -5.75 -4.68 -24.28
CA THR A 81 -5.37 -4.27 -25.64
C THR A 81 -4.55 -2.97 -25.63
N ALA A 82 -3.69 -2.78 -26.63
CA ALA A 82 -2.92 -1.55 -26.79
C ALA A 82 -3.83 -0.31 -26.94
N ASP A 83 -4.94 -0.43 -27.68
CA ASP A 83 -5.94 0.65 -27.78
C ASP A 83 -6.59 0.98 -26.43
N GLY A 84 -6.82 -0.03 -25.58
CA GLY A 84 -7.29 0.17 -24.21
C GLY A 84 -6.25 0.89 -23.35
N VAL A 85 -4.96 0.53 -23.50
CA VAL A 85 -3.86 1.23 -22.82
C VAL A 85 -3.81 2.69 -23.26
N SER A 86 -3.83 2.99 -24.56
CA SER A 86 -3.83 4.38 -25.04
C SER A 86 -4.97 5.21 -24.46
N ARG A 87 -6.19 4.66 -24.37
CA ARG A 87 -7.33 5.37 -23.75
C ARG A 87 -7.09 5.65 -22.28
N LEU A 88 -6.63 4.65 -21.52
CA LEU A 88 -6.28 4.83 -20.11
C LEU A 88 -5.20 5.90 -19.90
N ILE A 89 -4.18 5.96 -20.78
CA ILE A 89 -3.17 7.01 -20.73
C ILE A 89 -3.80 8.38 -20.99
N ASP A 90 -4.64 8.50 -22.02
CA ASP A 90 -5.31 9.76 -22.33
C ASP A 90 -6.19 10.23 -21.16
N ASP A 91 -6.94 9.32 -20.52
CA ASP A 91 -7.82 9.60 -19.40
C ASP A 91 -7.03 10.07 -18.15
N ILE A 92 -5.90 9.42 -17.83
CA ILE A 92 -5.04 9.85 -16.72
C ILE A 92 -4.34 11.17 -17.05
N SER A 93 -3.79 11.31 -18.26
CA SER A 93 -3.02 12.48 -18.69
C SER A 93 -3.83 13.76 -18.72
N LEU A 94 -5.16 13.68 -18.96
CA LEU A 94 -6.06 14.82 -18.87
C LEU A 94 -6.04 15.50 -17.48
N HIS A 95 -5.76 14.74 -16.43
CA HIS A 95 -5.80 15.19 -15.04
C HIS A 95 -4.41 15.47 -14.45
N ILE A 96 -3.33 15.23 -15.21
CA ILE A 96 -1.98 15.57 -14.74
C ILE A 96 -1.89 17.10 -14.66
N PRO A 97 -1.57 17.69 -13.50
CA PRO A 97 -1.48 19.14 -13.38
C PRO A 97 -0.56 19.72 -14.45
N ASP A 98 -1.04 20.77 -15.15
CA ASP A 98 -0.23 21.46 -16.14
C ASP A 98 1.12 21.85 -15.54
N LYS A 99 2.21 21.55 -16.26
CA LYS A 99 3.55 22.05 -15.90
C LYS A 99 3.61 23.59 -15.87
N VAL A 100 2.55 24.28 -16.32
CA VAL A 100 2.44 25.74 -16.43
C VAL A 100 0.96 26.16 -16.24
N SER A 101 0.61 26.79 -15.11
CA SER A 101 -0.68 27.48 -14.80
C SER A 101 -1.85 26.60 -14.27
N ARG A 102 -2.05 26.51 -12.94
CA ARG A 102 -2.91 27.39 -12.10
C ARG A 102 -4.43 27.24 -12.31
N ILE A 103 -5.00 26.16 -11.79
CA ILE A 103 -5.99 26.11 -10.68
C ILE A 103 -6.26 24.61 -10.49
N VAL A 104 -5.81 24.05 -9.37
CA VAL A 104 -6.28 22.74 -8.91
C VAL A 104 -6.77 22.99 -7.48
N ASP A 105 -8.08 23.20 -7.34
CA ASP A 105 -8.74 23.00 -6.04
C ASP A 105 -8.37 21.59 -5.56
N SER A 106 -8.13 21.45 -4.25
CA SER A 106 -7.43 20.36 -3.53
C SER A 106 -7.87 18.90 -3.80
N SER A 107 -7.86 18.48 -5.07
CA SER A 107 -8.35 17.23 -5.66
C SER A 107 -7.27 16.62 -6.56
N GLU A 108 -6.00 16.80 -6.19
CA GLU A 108 -4.84 16.43 -7.00
C GLU A 108 -4.88 14.97 -7.45
N LEU A 109 -4.61 14.75 -8.74
CA LEU A 109 -4.55 13.43 -9.35
C LEU A 109 -3.62 12.53 -8.54
N THR A 110 -4.17 11.45 -7.99
CA THR A 110 -3.42 10.45 -7.22
C THR A 110 -3.76 9.06 -7.74
N LEU A 111 -2.73 8.23 -7.92
CA LEU A 111 -2.89 6.86 -8.40
C LEU A 111 -2.68 5.87 -7.25
N PHE A 112 -3.71 5.14 -6.89
CA PHE A 112 -3.59 3.98 -6.01
C PHE A 112 -3.18 2.78 -6.84
N LEU A 113 -2.08 2.13 -6.45
CA LEU A 113 -1.47 1.06 -7.22
C LEU A 113 -1.30 -0.20 -6.38
N ASP A 114 -1.58 -1.32 -7.01
CA ASP A 114 -1.18 -2.63 -6.51
C ASP A 114 -0.78 -3.55 -7.66
N VAL A 115 0.14 -4.46 -7.40
CA VAL A 115 0.72 -5.35 -8.41
C VAL A 115 0.48 -6.79 -7.98
N LYS A 116 -0.15 -7.59 -8.85
CA LYS A 116 -0.36 -9.02 -8.61
C LYS A 116 0.42 -9.86 -9.62
N GLY A 117 0.91 -11.01 -9.17
CA GLY A 117 1.60 -11.96 -10.04
C GLY A 117 2.17 -13.16 -9.29
N VAL A 118 3.11 -13.86 -9.91
CA VAL A 118 3.68 -15.11 -9.38
C VAL A 118 5.02 -14.82 -8.73
N ASN A 119 5.18 -15.19 -7.45
CA ASN A 119 6.41 -14.97 -6.67
C ASN A 119 6.90 -13.50 -6.74
N LEU A 120 5.97 -12.57 -6.57
CA LEU A 120 6.15 -11.14 -6.84
C LEU A 120 7.41 -10.55 -6.18
N GLY A 121 8.17 -9.78 -6.95
CA GLY A 121 9.44 -9.19 -6.57
C GLY A 121 10.47 -9.36 -7.69
N ARG A 122 11.76 -9.33 -7.34
CA ARG A 122 12.86 -9.35 -8.32
C ARG A 122 12.93 -10.64 -9.17
N GLY A 123 12.54 -11.78 -8.60
CA GLY A 123 12.60 -13.09 -9.26
C GLY A 123 11.27 -13.60 -9.81
N GLY A 124 10.19 -12.85 -9.64
CA GLY A 124 8.84 -13.26 -10.03
C GLY A 124 8.40 -12.75 -11.39
N THR A 125 7.08 -12.77 -11.59
CA THR A 125 6.40 -12.19 -12.76
C THR A 125 5.28 -11.26 -12.31
N VAL A 126 5.02 -10.21 -13.10
CA VAL A 126 3.82 -9.37 -12.97
C VAL A 126 2.75 -9.88 -13.92
N SER A 127 1.53 -10.03 -13.41
CA SER A 127 0.39 -10.54 -14.16
C SER A 127 -0.70 -9.49 -14.33
N ILE A 128 -0.92 -8.67 -13.30
CA ILE A 128 -1.94 -7.61 -13.27
C ILE A 128 -1.33 -6.39 -12.58
N LEU A 129 -1.53 -5.22 -13.17
CA LEU A 129 -1.35 -3.93 -12.49
C LEU A 129 -2.75 -3.37 -12.23
N GLN A 130 -3.03 -3.08 -10.96
CA GLN A 130 -4.28 -2.46 -10.54
C GLN A 130 -4.05 -0.97 -10.37
N ILE A 131 -4.96 -0.16 -10.90
CA ILE A 131 -4.89 1.31 -10.83
C ILE A 131 -6.24 1.83 -10.43
N ARG A 132 -6.30 2.62 -9.36
CA ARG A 132 -7.49 3.39 -8.99
C ARG A 132 -7.13 4.86 -9.01
N VAL A 133 -7.92 5.64 -9.74
CA VAL A 133 -7.63 7.05 -10.00
C VAL A 133 -8.45 7.91 -9.05
N HIS A 134 -7.80 8.79 -8.30
CA HIS A 134 -8.46 9.86 -7.56
C HIS A 134 -8.37 11.17 -8.37
N PRO A 135 -9.44 11.99 -8.44
CA PRO A 135 -10.71 11.86 -7.72
C PRO A 135 -11.81 11.03 -8.40
N THR A 136 -11.60 10.54 -9.63
CA THR A 136 -12.66 9.88 -10.42
C THR A 136 -13.18 8.58 -9.83
N SER A 137 -12.44 7.95 -8.93
CA SER A 137 -12.75 6.66 -8.30
C SER A 137 -12.86 5.50 -9.29
N GLU A 138 -12.38 5.68 -10.52
CA GLU A 138 -12.34 4.64 -11.53
C GLU A 138 -11.23 3.62 -11.24
N THR A 139 -11.52 2.34 -11.49
CA THR A 139 -10.57 1.24 -11.26
C THR A 139 -10.27 0.49 -12.55
N PHE A 140 -9.00 0.24 -12.79
CA PHE A 140 -8.50 -0.44 -13.98
C PHE A 140 -7.67 -1.65 -13.58
N LEU A 141 -7.97 -2.80 -14.20
CA LEU A 141 -7.14 -4.00 -14.13
C LEU A 141 -6.39 -4.13 -15.45
N VAL A 142 -5.12 -3.73 -15.46
CA VAL A 142 -4.27 -3.80 -16.65
C VAL A 142 -3.65 -5.19 -16.75
N ASP A 143 -3.94 -5.90 -17.84
CA ASP A 143 -3.49 -7.26 -18.09
C ASP A 143 -2.03 -7.28 -18.56
N ILE A 144 -1.11 -7.17 -17.60
CA ILE A 144 0.34 -7.18 -17.86
C ILE A 144 0.78 -8.54 -18.42
N TYR A 145 0.15 -9.65 -18.02
CA TYR A 145 0.48 -10.97 -18.53
C TYR A 145 0.29 -11.07 -20.05
N ARG A 146 -0.80 -10.48 -20.58
CA ARG A 146 -1.07 -10.47 -22.02
C ARG A 146 -0.32 -9.38 -22.76
N LEU A 147 -0.28 -8.17 -22.20
CA LEU A 147 0.27 -6.98 -22.87
C LEU A 147 1.80 -6.89 -22.77
N GLY A 148 2.41 -7.49 -21.75
CA GLY A 148 3.83 -7.39 -21.47
C GLY A 148 4.31 -5.94 -21.47
N TRP A 149 5.37 -5.66 -22.25
CA TRP A 149 5.92 -4.31 -22.40
C TRP A 149 4.95 -3.30 -23.00
N GLN A 150 3.99 -3.74 -23.83
CA GLN A 150 3.04 -2.81 -24.46
C GLN A 150 2.15 -2.13 -23.42
N ALA A 151 1.88 -2.75 -22.26
CA ALA A 151 1.16 -2.09 -21.17
C ALA A 151 1.87 -0.83 -20.67
N PHE A 152 3.19 -0.78 -20.82
CA PHE A 152 4.03 0.28 -20.29
C PHE A 152 4.54 1.27 -21.33
N THR A 153 4.68 0.85 -22.59
CA THR A 153 5.28 1.65 -23.65
C THR A 153 4.29 2.16 -24.69
N THR A 154 3.03 1.73 -24.64
CA THR A 154 1.99 2.24 -25.56
C THR A 154 1.65 3.68 -25.17
N PRO A 155 1.77 4.63 -26.11
CA PRO A 155 1.45 6.02 -25.82
C PRO A 155 -0.05 6.30 -25.84
N GLY A 156 -0.44 7.41 -25.22
CA GLY A 156 -1.75 8.01 -25.42
C GLY A 156 -1.95 8.47 -26.87
N LYS A 157 -3.20 8.54 -27.34
CA LYS A 157 -3.51 9.09 -28.67
C LYS A 157 -3.59 10.60 -28.63
N LEU A 158 -4.11 11.16 -27.54
CA LEU A 158 -4.18 12.60 -27.30
C LEU A 158 -2.87 13.13 -26.69
N TYR A 159 -2.19 12.31 -25.88
CA TYR A 159 -0.92 12.65 -25.24
C TYR A 159 0.20 11.69 -25.68
N PRO A 160 0.73 11.83 -26.92
CA PRO A 160 1.66 10.86 -27.50
C PRO A 160 3.04 10.80 -26.83
N SER A 161 3.40 11.80 -26.01
CA SER A 161 4.61 11.78 -25.19
C SER A 161 4.43 11.03 -23.87
N GLU A 162 3.20 10.73 -23.47
CA GLU A 162 2.89 10.04 -22.23
C GLU A 162 2.64 8.56 -22.46
N THR A 163 3.09 7.74 -21.52
CA THR A 163 2.96 6.29 -21.45
C THR A 163 2.76 5.91 -19.98
N MET A 164 2.29 4.69 -19.69
CA MET A 164 2.21 4.24 -18.29
C MET A 164 3.58 4.30 -17.63
N LYS A 165 4.66 4.00 -18.35
CA LYS A 165 6.03 4.11 -17.84
C LYS A 165 6.40 5.55 -17.46
N SER A 166 6.11 6.55 -18.30
CA SER A 166 6.43 7.95 -18.00
C SER A 166 5.62 8.44 -16.79
N ILE A 167 4.33 8.08 -16.71
CA ILE A 167 3.45 8.45 -15.60
C ILE A 167 3.95 7.84 -14.28
N LEU A 168 4.24 6.54 -14.26
CA LEU A 168 4.76 5.86 -13.06
C LEU A 168 6.11 6.43 -12.61
N SER A 169 6.96 6.86 -13.56
CA SER A 169 8.28 7.45 -13.27
C SER A 169 8.24 8.97 -13.06
N SER A 170 7.06 9.60 -13.12
CA SER A 170 6.91 11.05 -12.98
C SER A 170 6.88 11.46 -11.52
N SER A 171 7.62 12.50 -11.15
CA SER A 171 7.52 13.11 -9.82
C SER A 171 6.25 13.95 -9.64
N LEU A 172 5.51 14.24 -10.71
CA LEU A 172 4.32 15.11 -10.68
C LEU A 172 3.06 14.41 -10.19
N VAL A 173 2.97 13.09 -10.34
CA VAL A 173 1.78 12.31 -9.99
C VAL A 173 2.11 11.43 -8.78
N PRO A 174 1.46 11.61 -7.62
CA PRO A 174 1.61 10.72 -6.48
C PRO A 174 1.14 9.29 -6.80
N LYS A 175 1.93 8.28 -6.40
CA LYS A 175 1.55 6.86 -6.44
C LYS A 175 1.44 6.31 -5.03
N VAL A 176 0.26 5.85 -4.65
CA VAL A 176 -0.01 5.29 -3.32
C VAL A 176 0.07 3.76 -3.38
N PHE A 177 0.88 3.18 -2.50
CA PHE A 177 0.98 1.74 -2.26
C PHE A 177 0.71 1.43 -0.80
N PHE A 178 0.25 0.21 -0.48
CA PHE A 178 0.20 -0.25 0.90
C PHE A 178 1.52 -0.82 1.43
N ASP A 179 2.47 -1.15 0.54
CA ASP A 179 3.81 -1.64 0.91
C ASP A 179 4.70 -1.58 -0.34
N VAL A 180 5.71 -0.69 -0.35
CA VAL A 180 6.53 -0.46 -1.56
C VAL A 180 7.53 -1.57 -1.88
N ARG A 181 7.65 -2.62 -1.06
CA ARG A 181 8.70 -3.64 -1.22
C ARG A 181 8.56 -4.47 -2.50
N ASN A 182 7.39 -5.04 -2.75
CA ASN A 182 7.24 -6.07 -3.79
C ASN A 182 6.83 -5.49 -5.15
N GLY A 183 5.80 -4.63 -5.18
CA GLY A 183 5.27 -4.07 -6.43
C GLY A 183 6.31 -3.27 -7.22
N PRO A 184 6.84 -2.16 -6.66
CA PRO A 184 7.92 -1.40 -7.27
C PRO A 184 9.16 -2.23 -7.63
N SER A 185 9.55 -3.20 -6.80
CA SER A 185 10.67 -4.12 -7.11
C SER A 185 10.40 -4.97 -8.35
N ALA A 186 9.19 -5.51 -8.49
CA ALA A 186 8.79 -6.28 -9.66
C ALA A 186 8.76 -5.40 -10.92
N LEU A 187 8.19 -4.19 -10.84
CA LEU A 187 8.17 -3.22 -11.93
C LEU A 187 9.59 -2.83 -12.39
N PHE A 188 10.50 -2.57 -11.45
CA PHE A 188 11.87 -2.22 -11.79
C PHE A 188 12.64 -3.41 -12.37
N SER A 189 12.61 -4.56 -11.71
CA SER A 189 13.38 -5.73 -12.13
C SER A 189 12.97 -6.23 -13.51
N GLN A 190 11.67 -6.32 -13.78
CA GLN A 190 11.11 -6.90 -15.00
C GLN A 190 10.95 -5.88 -16.13
N PHE A 191 10.56 -4.64 -15.83
CA PHE A 191 10.21 -3.63 -16.86
C PHE A 191 11.09 -2.35 -16.82
N LYS A 192 12.09 -2.29 -15.95
CA LYS A 192 12.98 -1.12 -15.79
C LYS A 192 12.19 0.18 -15.58
N ILE A 193 11.17 0.10 -14.73
CA ILE A 193 10.35 1.23 -14.31
C ILE A 193 10.78 1.63 -12.89
N SER A 194 11.32 2.83 -12.76
CA SER A 194 11.65 3.43 -11.47
C SER A 194 10.47 4.31 -11.06
N VAL A 195 9.64 3.82 -10.14
CA VAL A 195 8.49 4.59 -9.65
C VAL A 195 8.97 5.75 -8.78
N GLU A 196 8.46 6.96 -9.02
CA GLU A 196 8.81 8.18 -8.25
C GLU A 196 7.60 8.73 -7.49
N ASN A 197 7.76 9.71 -6.61
CA ASN A 197 6.66 10.33 -5.82
C ASN A 197 5.69 9.29 -5.24
N VAL A 198 6.22 8.42 -4.39
CA VAL A 198 5.48 7.30 -3.81
C VAL A 198 5.06 7.61 -2.37
N LEU A 199 3.82 7.29 -2.04
CA LEU A 199 3.27 7.32 -0.69
C LEU A 199 3.01 5.87 -0.25
N ASP A 200 3.51 5.50 0.94
CA ASP A 200 3.38 4.14 1.49
C ASP A 200 2.45 4.16 2.71
N ILE A 201 1.24 3.63 2.54
CA ILE A 201 0.19 3.62 3.58
C ILE A 201 0.65 2.87 4.84
N GLN A 202 1.42 1.78 4.72
CA GLN A 202 1.92 1.03 5.89
C GLN A 202 2.94 1.85 6.68
N LEU A 203 3.73 2.71 6.03
CA LEU A 203 4.58 3.66 6.73
C LEU A 203 3.78 4.83 7.32
N MET A 204 2.78 5.35 6.58
CA MET A 204 1.89 6.39 7.10
C MET A 204 1.20 5.92 8.38
N GLU A 205 0.67 4.69 8.39
CA GLU A 205 0.13 4.04 9.59
C GLU A 205 1.17 4.01 10.70
N PHE A 206 2.34 3.42 10.44
CA PHE A 206 3.36 3.21 11.47
C PHE A 206 3.78 4.50 12.18
N TYR A 207 3.94 5.60 11.44
CA TYR A 207 4.37 6.88 12.02
C TYR A 207 3.23 7.76 12.55
N THR A 208 1.97 7.46 12.23
CA THR A 208 0.80 8.19 12.76
C THR A 208 0.09 7.42 13.88
N ARG A 209 0.43 6.13 14.07
CA ARG A 209 -0.10 5.31 15.15
C ARG A 209 0.28 5.87 16.53
N ASP A 210 -0.70 5.92 17.43
CA ASP A 210 -0.42 6.28 18.82
C ASP A 210 0.38 5.16 19.51
N PHE A 211 1.67 5.41 19.70
CA PHE A 211 2.59 4.51 20.39
C PHE A 211 2.19 4.22 21.84
N LYS A 212 1.42 5.10 22.49
CA LYS A 212 0.97 4.90 23.88
C LYS A 212 -0.02 3.76 24.02
N VAL A 213 -0.70 3.37 22.93
CA VAL A 213 -1.74 2.34 22.96
C VAL A 213 -1.16 0.94 22.70
N ASN A 214 -0.11 0.80 21.86
CA ASN A 214 0.25 -0.51 21.30
C ASN A 214 1.72 -0.98 21.46
N ASN A 215 2.65 -0.18 21.99
CA ASN A 215 4.06 -0.57 22.28
C ASN A 215 4.79 -1.36 21.16
N SER A 216 4.33 -1.27 19.90
CA SER A 216 4.80 -2.13 18.81
C SER A 216 5.70 -1.37 17.84
N THR A 217 6.90 -1.93 17.66
CA THR A 217 7.90 -1.51 16.67
C THR A 217 7.73 -2.22 15.33
N GLN A 218 6.60 -2.92 15.14
CA GLN A 218 6.30 -3.68 13.94
C GLN A 218 5.35 -2.91 13.02
N LEU A 219 5.50 -3.13 11.71
CA LEU A 219 4.56 -2.67 10.71
C LEU A 219 3.28 -3.51 10.76
N MET A 220 2.10 -2.87 10.68
CA MET A 220 0.82 -3.57 10.63
C MET A 220 0.52 -4.14 9.25
N GLY A 221 -0.18 -5.28 9.22
CA GLY A 221 -0.72 -5.83 7.98
C GLY A 221 -1.92 -5.02 7.45
N PHE A 222 -2.23 -5.14 6.16
CA PHE A 222 -3.34 -4.42 5.52
C PHE A 222 -4.68 -4.61 6.24
N TRP A 223 -5.01 -5.85 6.56
CA TRP A 223 -6.26 -6.17 7.23
C TRP A 223 -6.24 -5.82 8.71
N GLU A 224 -5.07 -5.75 9.34
CA GLU A 224 -4.90 -5.28 10.71
C GLU A 224 -5.18 -3.77 10.80
N CYS A 225 -4.65 -2.97 9.87
CA CYS A 225 -4.98 -1.55 9.72
C CYS A 225 -6.50 -1.34 9.62
N LEU A 226 -7.19 -2.09 8.77
CA LEU A 226 -8.65 -2.02 8.62
C LEU A 226 -9.43 -2.43 9.88
N THR A 227 -8.80 -3.16 10.82
CA THR A 227 -9.46 -3.50 12.08
C THR A 227 -9.37 -2.39 13.12
N HIS A 228 -8.25 -1.67 13.15
CA HIS A 228 -7.98 -0.61 14.10
C HIS A 228 -8.51 0.75 13.66
N ASP A 229 -8.58 0.99 12.36
CA ASP A 229 -8.98 2.28 11.81
C ASP A 229 -10.41 2.26 11.27
N PRO A 230 -11.27 3.21 11.69
CA PRO A 230 -12.73 3.10 11.57
C PRO A 230 -13.29 3.42 10.18
N GLY A 231 -12.46 3.60 9.14
CA GLY A 231 -12.94 4.03 7.81
C GLY A 231 -13.97 3.11 7.14
N ILE A 232 -14.30 1.96 7.75
CA ILE A 232 -15.41 1.09 7.37
C ILE A 232 -16.19 0.59 8.59
N THR A 233 -17.52 0.54 8.46
CA THR A 233 -18.40 0.00 9.51
C THR A 233 -18.12 -1.50 9.78
N PRO A 234 -18.46 -2.03 10.98
CA PRO A 234 -18.30 -3.46 11.28
C PRO A 234 -19.03 -4.39 10.28
N ALA A 235 -20.20 -3.98 9.79
CA ALA A 235 -20.97 -4.74 8.80
C ALA A 235 -20.25 -4.77 7.44
N THR A 236 -19.80 -3.60 6.95
CA THR A 236 -19.00 -3.49 5.72
C THR A 236 -17.73 -4.33 5.83
N ARG A 237 -17.03 -4.26 6.96
CA ARG A 237 -15.82 -5.06 7.25
C ARG A 237 -16.08 -6.56 7.18
N ALA A 238 -17.20 -7.04 7.73
CA ALA A 238 -17.58 -8.45 7.67
C ALA A 238 -17.84 -8.92 6.24
N THR A 239 -18.49 -8.09 5.42
CA THR A 239 -18.69 -8.37 3.98
C THR A 239 -17.36 -8.40 3.23
N CYS A 240 -16.51 -7.41 3.45
CA CYS A 240 -15.20 -7.32 2.80
C CYS A 240 -14.31 -8.52 3.14
N ARG A 241 -14.37 -8.97 4.40
CA ARG A 241 -13.66 -10.17 4.86
C ARG A 241 -14.11 -11.43 4.10
N LYS A 242 -15.40 -11.60 3.82
CA LYS A 242 -15.90 -12.76 3.06
C LYS A 242 -15.38 -12.77 1.62
N ILE A 243 -15.39 -11.62 0.94
CA ILE A 243 -14.88 -11.48 -0.42
C ILE A 243 -13.38 -11.81 -0.47
N ARG A 244 -12.62 -11.24 0.47
CA ARG A 244 -11.19 -11.53 0.65
C ARG A 244 -10.94 -13.02 0.85
N ASP A 245 -11.62 -13.63 1.83
CA ASP A 245 -11.36 -15.02 2.20
C ASP A 245 -11.63 -15.96 1.02
N LYS A 246 -12.70 -15.71 0.25
CA LYS A 246 -13.01 -16.43 -0.99
C LYS A 246 -11.88 -16.30 -2.01
N GLY A 247 -11.45 -15.08 -2.33
CA GLY A 247 -10.37 -14.84 -3.27
C GLY A 247 -9.02 -15.41 -2.83
N ARG A 248 -8.71 -15.34 -1.52
CA ARG A 248 -7.45 -15.84 -0.94
C ARG A 248 -7.27 -17.35 -1.14
N THR A 249 -8.35 -18.13 -1.06
CA THR A 249 -8.30 -19.58 -1.35
C THR A 249 -7.82 -19.90 -2.77
N LEU A 250 -7.88 -18.94 -3.70
CA LEU A 250 -7.49 -19.15 -5.09
C LEU A 250 -5.98 -18.97 -5.33
N PHE A 251 -5.33 -18.02 -4.64
CA PHE A 251 -3.94 -17.67 -4.92
C PHE A 251 -2.95 -18.00 -3.80
N ALA A 252 -3.41 -18.09 -2.54
CA ALA A 252 -2.52 -18.24 -1.39
C ALA A 252 -2.22 -19.73 -1.10
N PRO A 253 -0.95 -20.20 -1.15
CA PRO A 253 -0.61 -21.61 -0.97
C PRO A 253 -1.04 -22.20 0.38
N ASN A 254 -0.93 -21.42 1.45
CA ASN A 254 -1.38 -21.79 2.80
C ASN A 254 -2.91 -21.97 2.90
N HIS A 255 -3.66 -21.52 1.91
CA HIS A 255 -5.11 -21.73 1.79
C HIS A 255 -5.49 -22.67 0.65
N GLY A 256 -4.54 -23.45 0.12
CA GLY A 256 -4.75 -24.39 -0.99
C GLY A 256 -4.73 -23.75 -2.38
N GLY A 257 -4.51 -22.44 -2.46
CA GLY A 257 -4.44 -21.67 -3.69
C GLY A 257 -3.08 -21.74 -4.37
N ARG A 258 -2.99 -21.15 -5.56
CA ARG A 258 -1.77 -21.09 -6.36
C ARG A 258 -1.63 -19.73 -7.04
N PRO A 259 -0.47 -19.05 -6.94
CA PRO A 259 -0.28 -17.72 -7.53
C PRO A 259 -0.50 -17.68 -9.04
N GLU A 260 -0.31 -18.79 -9.72
CA GLU A 260 -0.52 -18.95 -11.15
C GLU A 260 -1.97 -18.64 -11.57
N ILE A 261 -2.92 -18.61 -10.63
CA ILE A 261 -4.28 -18.13 -10.90
C ILE A 261 -4.30 -16.71 -11.50
N PHE A 262 -3.33 -15.85 -11.15
CA PHE A 262 -3.21 -14.50 -11.71
C PHE A 262 -2.87 -14.49 -13.21
N ASN A 263 -2.37 -15.59 -13.76
CA ASN A 263 -2.05 -15.75 -15.18
C ASN A 263 -3.20 -16.33 -16.01
N LEU A 264 -4.23 -16.88 -15.37
CA LEU A 264 -5.34 -17.51 -16.08
C LEU A 264 -6.27 -16.46 -16.71
N ARG A 265 -6.76 -16.74 -17.91
CA ARG A 265 -7.72 -15.89 -18.63
C ARG A 265 -8.94 -16.71 -19.09
N PRO A 266 -10.17 -16.18 -18.97
CA PRO A 266 -10.51 -14.93 -18.28
C PRO A 266 -10.19 -15.00 -16.78
N LEU A 267 -9.96 -13.85 -16.16
CA LEU A 267 -9.70 -13.77 -14.72
C LEU A 267 -10.92 -14.30 -13.95
N ASN A 268 -10.67 -15.13 -12.94
CA ASN A 268 -11.72 -15.64 -12.06
C ASN A 268 -12.46 -14.47 -11.39
N ASN A 269 -13.80 -14.55 -11.31
CA ASN A 269 -14.61 -13.46 -10.75
C ASN A 269 -14.30 -13.21 -9.28
N ASP A 270 -14.19 -14.23 -8.45
CA ASP A 270 -13.89 -14.08 -7.02
C ASP A 270 -12.49 -13.49 -6.79
N LEU A 271 -11.55 -13.79 -7.70
CA LEU A 271 -10.22 -13.19 -7.71
C LEU A 271 -10.29 -11.70 -8.06
N LYS A 272 -11.04 -11.32 -9.11
CA LYS A 272 -11.23 -9.92 -9.49
C LYS A 272 -11.86 -9.13 -8.34
N ASP A 273 -12.92 -9.68 -7.75
CA ASP A 273 -13.67 -9.06 -6.69
C ASP A 273 -12.78 -8.78 -5.47
N CYS A 274 -11.92 -9.74 -5.07
CA CYS A 274 -11.04 -9.53 -3.94
C CYS A 274 -9.93 -8.51 -4.21
N ILE A 275 -9.33 -8.51 -5.40
CA ILE A 275 -8.22 -7.58 -5.69
C ILE A 275 -8.70 -6.15 -5.92
N ILE A 276 -9.88 -5.96 -6.52
CA ILE A 276 -10.49 -4.63 -6.67
C ILE A 276 -10.87 -4.08 -5.29
N GLN A 277 -11.45 -4.92 -4.43
CA GLN A 277 -11.78 -4.52 -3.07
C GLN A 277 -10.55 -4.07 -2.29
N ASP A 278 -9.42 -4.77 -2.39
CA ASP A 278 -8.18 -4.34 -1.73
C ASP A 278 -7.81 -2.90 -2.13
N LEU A 279 -7.95 -2.55 -3.42
CA LEU A 279 -7.61 -1.22 -3.90
C LEU A 279 -8.58 -0.12 -3.45
N ILE A 280 -9.87 -0.45 -3.32
CA ILE A 280 -10.88 0.46 -2.73
C ILE A 280 -10.56 0.69 -1.25
N LEU A 281 -10.28 -0.38 -0.51
CA LEU A 281 -9.95 -0.30 0.91
C LEU A 281 -8.61 0.41 1.17
N MET A 282 -7.67 0.36 0.21
CA MET A 282 -6.45 1.18 0.24
C MET A 282 -6.77 2.68 0.19
N SER A 283 -7.72 3.14 -0.65
CA SER A 283 -8.09 4.57 -0.64
C SER A 283 -8.70 5.00 0.69
N VAL A 284 -9.50 4.14 1.33
CA VAL A 284 -10.07 4.42 2.66
C VAL A 284 -9.00 4.58 3.73
N LEU A 285 -8.01 3.67 3.76
CA LEU A 285 -6.90 3.78 4.72
C LEU A 285 -6.04 5.02 4.44
N TYR A 286 -5.83 5.34 3.17
CA TYR A 286 -5.09 6.54 2.80
C TYR A 286 -5.77 7.80 3.34
N ASP A 287 -7.08 7.95 3.16
CA ASP A 287 -7.85 9.09 3.68
C ASP A 287 -7.73 9.18 5.21
N CYS A 288 -7.77 8.05 5.91
CA CYS A 288 -7.58 8.02 7.36
C CYS A 288 -6.20 8.50 7.81
N TYR A 289 -5.13 8.11 7.11
CA TYR A 289 -3.76 8.37 7.55
C TYR A 289 -3.19 9.68 7.00
N ILE A 290 -3.63 10.13 5.82
CA ILE A 290 -3.19 11.41 5.25
C ILE A 290 -3.60 12.57 6.13
N GLU A 291 -4.80 12.52 6.73
CA GLU A 291 -5.29 13.53 7.67
C GLU A 291 -4.48 13.57 8.98
N ARG A 292 -3.85 12.46 9.37
CA ARG A 292 -3.04 12.35 10.59
C ARG A 292 -1.59 12.73 10.37
N LEU A 293 -1.15 12.86 9.12
CA LEU A 293 0.24 13.20 8.81
C LEU A 293 0.51 14.67 9.15
N THR A 294 1.38 14.87 10.13
CA THR A 294 2.04 16.17 10.31
C THR A 294 3.12 16.37 9.25
N ILE A 295 3.55 17.63 9.03
CA ILE A 295 4.64 17.95 8.09
C ILE A 295 5.91 17.16 8.42
N SER A 296 6.28 17.07 9.70
CA SER A 296 7.48 16.35 10.13
C SER A 296 7.37 14.85 9.85
N THR A 297 6.23 14.24 10.18
CA THR A 297 6.02 12.81 9.92
C THR A 297 6.02 12.51 8.43
N ARG A 298 5.41 13.36 7.60
CA ARG A 298 5.40 13.20 6.14
C ARG A 298 6.82 13.18 5.56
N LEU A 299 7.69 14.09 6.00
CA LEU A 299 9.09 14.13 5.54
C LEU A 299 9.86 12.85 5.90
N ILE A 300 9.60 12.28 7.09
CA ILE A 300 10.21 11.02 7.51
C ILE A 300 9.72 9.87 6.63
N VAL A 301 8.40 9.77 6.40
CA VAL A 301 7.81 8.75 5.51
C VAL A 301 8.39 8.86 4.11
N GLU A 302 8.43 10.05 3.51
CA GLU A 302 8.98 10.28 2.17
C GLU A 302 10.46 9.88 2.07
N ALA A 303 11.27 10.21 3.09
CA ALA A 303 12.68 9.81 3.14
C ALA A 303 12.85 8.28 3.24
N GLU A 304 12.06 7.63 4.08
CA GLU A 304 12.07 6.17 4.25
C GLU A 304 11.64 5.44 2.97
N VAL A 305 10.57 5.91 2.32
CA VAL A 305 10.12 5.40 1.01
C VAL A 305 11.23 5.55 -0.03
N LYS A 306 11.83 6.73 -0.13
CA LYS A 306 12.92 7.00 -1.09
C LYS A 306 14.12 6.08 -0.85
N SER A 307 14.52 5.89 0.41
CA SER A 307 15.61 4.96 0.77
C SER A 307 15.29 3.53 0.32
N LYS A 308 14.09 3.03 0.62
CA LYS A 308 13.66 1.70 0.20
C LYS A 308 13.68 1.54 -1.32
N LEU A 309 13.13 2.51 -2.05
CA LEU A 309 13.09 2.44 -3.50
C LEU A 309 14.50 2.40 -4.11
N MET A 310 15.46 3.15 -3.55
CA MET A 310 16.88 3.08 -3.95
C MET A 310 17.47 1.69 -3.67
N ASP A 311 17.19 1.12 -2.49
CA ASP A 311 17.67 -0.22 -2.13
C ASP A 311 17.12 -1.29 -3.08
N LEU A 312 15.83 -1.24 -3.41
CA LEU A 312 15.19 -2.18 -4.36
C LEU A 312 15.85 -2.17 -5.75
N GLN A 313 16.33 -0.99 -6.15
CA GLN A 313 17.00 -0.77 -7.44
C GLN A 313 18.49 -1.16 -7.41
N SER A 314 19.08 -1.31 -6.22
CA SER A 314 20.48 -1.70 -6.07
C SER A 314 20.77 -3.10 -6.62
N GLN A 315 22.00 -3.35 -7.07
CA GLN A 315 22.41 -4.68 -7.55
C GLN A 315 22.41 -5.73 -6.43
N ASN A 316 22.58 -5.29 -5.18
CA ASN A 316 22.74 -6.12 -4.00
C ASN A 316 21.43 -6.46 -3.29
N TYR A 317 20.29 -5.94 -3.75
CA TYR A 317 19.00 -6.28 -3.15
C TYR A 317 18.71 -7.78 -3.30
N PRO A 318 18.39 -8.50 -2.21
CA PRO A 318 18.20 -9.93 -2.26
C PRO A 318 17.07 -10.32 -3.22
N LYS A 319 17.27 -11.45 -3.92
CA LYS A 319 16.25 -12.02 -4.83
C LYS A 319 15.10 -12.72 -4.10
N GLY A 320 15.20 -12.89 -2.77
CA GLY A 320 14.22 -13.62 -1.94
C GLY A 320 13.10 -12.75 -1.37
N ASN A 321 12.05 -13.40 -0.86
CA ASN A 321 10.90 -12.72 -0.28
C ASN A 321 11.23 -12.11 1.09
N ARG A 322 11.25 -10.76 1.13
CA ARG A 322 11.29 -9.83 2.28
C ARG A 322 12.55 -9.79 3.16
N SER A 323 12.99 -8.56 3.44
CA SER A 323 13.71 -8.18 4.66
C SER A 323 12.75 -8.11 5.87
N PRO A 324 13.23 -8.29 7.12
CA PRO A 324 12.38 -8.38 8.32
C PRO A 324 11.43 -7.19 8.52
N ARG A 325 10.22 -7.45 9.04
CA ARG A 325 9.25 -6.42 9.49
C ARG A 325 9.64 -5.78 10.83
N LYS A 326 10.89 -5.36 11.00
CA LYS A 326 11.36 -4.69 12.23
C LYS A 326 11.85 -3.29 11.91
N TYR A 327 11.28 -2.31 12.60
CA TYR A 327 11.82 -0.95 12.69
C TYR A 327 12.29 -0.69 14.11
N GLY A 328 13.58 -0.51 14.30
CA GLY A 328 14.15 -0.06 15.55
C GLY A 328 15.36 0.80 15.23
N TYR A 329 15.40 2.01 15.79
CA TYR A 329 16.64 2.77 15.92
C TYR A 329 17.57 2.04 16.89
#